data_AF-A0A9P7MMU6-F1
#
_entry.id   AF-A0A9P7MMU6-F1
#
_cell.length_a   1.000
_cell.length_b   1.000
_cell.length_c   1.000
_cell.angle_alpha   90.00
_cell.angle_beta   90.00
_cell.angle_gamma   90.00
#
_symmetry.space_group_name_H-M   'P 1'
#
loop_
_entity.id
_entity.type
_entity.pdbx_description
1 polymer ?
#
loop_
_entity_poly.entity_id
_entity_poly.type
_entity_poly.pdbx_seq_one_letter_code
_entity_poly.pdbx_strand_id
1 'polypeptide(L)'
;MVVLASTGTHSCKQKAANILALRFEAIRAYEEDSFSLQGRYLATKLEQLEARGLEPFFLTATMGTTDDCAVDDFEGIADVPKQRLARGRYPHIWVHVDAAMAGSALILTEHKHNTKAFHNFSSFNFNPQKWLLTGYDCSATFVCSLRC
;
A
#
# COMPACT_ATOMS: atom_id res chain seq x y z
N MET A 1 15.23 -7.54 -5.75
CA MET A 1 13.81 -7.34 -5.38
C MET A 1 13.71 -6.43 -4.16
N VAL A 2 12.80 -5.45 -4.21
CA VAL A 2 12.59 -4.45 -3.15
C VAL A 2 11.11 -4.36 -2.78
N VAL A 3 10.83 -4.41 -1.48
CA VAL A 3 9.52 -4.15 -0.87
C VAL A 3 9.47 -2.68 -0.46
N LEU A 4 8.37 -2.01 -0.79
CA LEU A 4 8.13 -0.60 -0.52
C LEU A 4 6.94 -0.41 0.42
N ALA A 5 7.01 0.61 1.25
CA ALA A 5 5.91 1.08 2.08
C ALA A 5 6.17 2.54 2.49
N SER A 6 5.16 3.22 3.02
CA SER A 6 5.35 4.57 3.57
C SER A 6 6.05 4.50 4.94
N THR A 7 6.60 5.62 5.40
CA THR A 7 7.15 5.74 6.76
C THR A 7 6.09 5.58 7.86
N GLY A 8 4.81 5.81 7.56
CA GLY A 8 3.69 5.59 8.48
C GLY A 8 3.09 4.18 8.43
N THR A 9 3.56 3.33 7.50
CA THR A 9 3.10 1.94 7.42
C THR A 9 3.58 1.15 8.62
N HIS A 10 2.71 0.27 9.14
CA HIS A 10 3.00 -0.55 10.30
C HIS A 10 4.30 -1.38 10.13
N SER A 11 5.12 -1.43 11.18
CA SER A 11 6.45 -2.06 11.17
C SER A 11 6.44 -3.55 10.81
N CYS A 12 5.27 -4.22 10.87
CA CYS A 12 5.12 -5.60 10.41
C CYS A 12 5.53 -5.81 8.95
N LYS A 13 5.41 -4.80 8.08
CA LYS A 13 5.83 -4.93 6.67
C LYS A 13 7.35 -5.03 6.54
N GLN A 14 8.09 -4.20 7.29
CA GLN A 14 9.55 -4.33 7.38
C GLN A 14 9.95 -5.66 8.01
N LYS A 15 9.27 -6.09 9.08
CA LYS A 15 9.49 -7.40 9.69
C LYS A 15 9.26 -8.55 8.70
N ALA A 16 8.19 -8.49 7.90
CA ALA A 16 7.90 -9.49 6.88
C ALA A 16 8.97 -9.53 5.78
N ALA A 17 9.43 -8.37 5.31
CA ALA A 17 10.54 -8.30 4.37
C ALA A 17 11.82 -8.95 4.95
N ASN A 18 12.13 -8.68 6.22
CA ASN A 18 13.28 -9.30 6.89
C ASN A 18 13.15 -10.83 7.00
N ILE A 19 11.96 -11.35 7.38
CA ILE A 19 11.68 -12.79 7.45
C ILE A 19 11.89 -13.46 6.09
N LEU A 20 11.49 -12.77 5.01
CA LEU A 20 11.62 -13.25 3.63
C LEU A 20 13.00 -12.99 3.02
N ALA A 21 13.96 -12.45 3.80
CA ALA A 21 15.28 -12.03 3.33
C ALA A 21 15.25 -11.04 2.14
N LEU A 22 14.24 -10.17 2.12
CA LEU A 22 14.04 -9.15 1.09
C LEU A 22 14.53 -7.78 1.55
N ARG A 23 14.95 -6.95 0.58
CA ARG A 23 15.25 -5.54 0.85
C ARG A 23 13.95 -4.78 1.08
N PHE A 24 13.89 -4.03 2.18
CA PHE A 24 12.82 -3.08 2.46
C PHE A 24 13.34 -1.65 2.28
N GLU A 25 12.60 -0.81 1.55
CA GLU A 25 12.87 0.63 1.52
C GLU A 25 11.61 1.44 1.76
N ALA A 26 11.65 2.30 2.78
CA ALA A 26 10.56 3.22 3.07
C ALA A 26 10.55 4.39 2.08
N ILE A 27 9.34 4.87 1.81
CA ILE A 27 9.06 6.13 1.13
C ILE A 27 8.56 7.10 2.18
N ARG A 28 9.20 8.25 2.30
CA ARG A 28 8.78 9.24 3.29
C ARG A 28 7.42 9.83 2.90
N ALA A 29 6.48 9.77 3.83
CA ALA A 29 5.27 10.58 3.79
C ALA A 29 5.50 11.83 4.66
N TYR A 30 4.96 12.96 4.21
CA TYR A 30 5.24 14.26 4.80
C TYR A 30 4.00 14.88 5.42
N GLU A 31 4.22 15.79 6.38
CA GLU A 31 3.15 16.44 7.15
C GLU A 31 2.27 17.32 6.25
N GLU A 32 2.84 17.98 5.24
CA GLU A 32 2.06 18.80 4.29
C GLU A 32 0.99 18.00 3.53
N ASP A 33 1.14 16.68 3.44
CA ASP A 33 0.17 15.74 2.87
C ASP A 33 -0.60 14.96 3.93
N SER A 34 -0.67 15.46 5.17
CA SER A 34 -1.28 14.75 6.30
C SER A 34 -0.69 13.35 6.52
N PHE A 35 0.62 13.20 6.30
CA PHE A 35 1.36 11.94 6.37
C PHE A 35 0.87 10.83 5.41
N SER A 36 0.11 11.21 4.38
CA SER A 36 -0.34 10.31 3.31
C SER A 36 0.80 10.02 2.32
N LEU A 37 1.00 8.75 1.94
CA LEU A 37 1.87 8.41 0.83
C LEU A 37 1.26 8.88 -0.49
N GLN A 38 1.93 9.84 -1.12
CA GLN A 38 1.52 10.41 -2.40
C GLN A 38 2.13 9.64 -3.58
N GLY A 39 1.39 9.56 -4.70
CA GLY A 39 1.89 8.96 -5.95
C GLY A 39 3.21 9.59 -6.43
N ARG A 40 3.37 10.91 -6.26
CA ARG A 40 4.61 11.62 -6.65
C ARG A 40 5.86 11.11 -5.91
N TYR A 41 5.75 10.79 -4.62
CA TYR A 41 6.88 10.26 -3.84
C TYR A 41 7.22 8.84 -4.26
N LEU A 42 6.20 8.03 -4.59
CA LEU A 42 6.40 6.71 -5.17
C LEU A 42 7.13 6.80 -6.51
N ALA A 43 6.69 7.68 -7.42
CA ALA A 43 7.33 7.86 -8.73
C ALA A 43 8.83 8.18 -8.59
N THR A 44 9.18 9.15 -7.74
CA THR A 44 10.57 9.50 -7.44
C THR A 44 11.35 8.33 -6.86
N LYS A 45 10.75 7.57 -5.92
CA LYS A 45 11.43 6.39 -5.34
C LYS A 45 11.73 5.34 -6.40
N LEU A 46 10.79 5.07 -7.30
CA LEU A 46 10.97 4.08 -8.36
C LEU A 46 12.11 4.47 -9.32
N GLU A 47 12.24 5.75 -9.65
CA GLU A 47 13.36 6.26 -10.46
C GLU A 47 14.71 6.08 -9.75
N GLN A 48 14.77 6.35 -8.44
CA GLN A 48 15.98 6.13 -7.63
C GLN A 48 16.38 4.66 -7.57
N LEU A 49 15.42 3.74 -7.45
CA LEU A 49 15.67 2.31 -7.43
C LEU A 49 16.15 1.80 -8.78
N GLU A 50 15.53 2.26 -9.87
CA GLU A 50 15.93 1.94 -11.24
C GLU A 50 17.37 2.40 -11.52
N ALA A 51 17.73 3.63 -11.12
CA ALA A 51 19.09 4.14 -11.23
C ALA A 51 20.13 3.30 -10.45
N ARG A 52 19.68 2.57 -9.42
CA ARG A 52 20.50 1.66 -8.62
C ARG A 52 20.45 0.21 -9.14
N GLY A 53 19.77 -0.06 -10.25
CA GLY A 53 19.55 -1.42 -10.77
C GLY A 53 18.71 -2.30 -9.84
N LEU A 54 17.90 -1.70 -8.98
CA LEU A 54 17.04 -2.41 -8.04
C LEU A 54 15.62 -2.53 -8.57
N GLU A 55 15.05 -3.72 -8.41
CA GLU A 55 13.73 -4.06 -8.91
C GLU A 55 12.67 -4.04 -7.79
N PRO A 56 11.83 -3.01 -7.69
CA PRO A 56 10.68 -3.01 -6.79
C PRO A 56 9.60 -3.95 -7.32
N PHE A 57 9.01 -4.74 -6.45
CA PHE A 57 7.98 -5.73 -6.83
C PHE A 57 6.75 -5.72 -5.93
N PHE A 58 6.82 -5.07 -4.76
CA PHE A 58 5.72 -5.00 -3.81
C PHE A 58 5.65 -3.61 -3.18
N LEU A 59 4.44 -3.06 -3.07
CA LEU A 59 4.13 -1.81 -2.39
C LEU A 59 2.99 -2.04 -1.40
N THR A 60 3.16 -1.59 -0.15
CA THR A 60 2.04 -1.39 0.77
C THR A 60 1.52 0.04 0.65
N ALA A 61 0.25 0.20 0.33
CA ALA A 61 -0.51 1.43 0.51
C ALA A 61 -1.42 1.25 1.74
N THR A 62 -1.57 2.27 2.57
CA THR A 62 -2.20 2.17 3.90
C THR A 62 -3.48 2.99 3.95
N MET A 63 -4.57 2.37 4.39
CA MET A 63 -5.81 3.06 4.77
C MET A 63 -5.92 3.08 6.29
N GLY A 64 -5.54 4.19 6.91
CA GLY A 64 -5.49 4.32 8.36
C GLY A 64 -4.18 3.79 8.92
N THR A 65 -3.12 4.60 8.84
CA THR A 65 -1.86 4.35 9.56
C THR A 65 -2.11 4.23 11.06
N THR A 66 -1.21 3.54 11.77
CA THR A 66 -1.43 3.23 13.20
C THR A 66 -1.33 4.48 14.07
N ASP A 67 -0.39 5.37 13.78
CA ASP A 67 -0.06 6.50 14.64
C ASP A 67 -1.00 7.70 14.39
N ASP A 68 -1.23 8.04 13.12
CA ASP A 68 -1.92 9.29 12.73
C ASP A 68 -3.23 9.07 11.96
N CYS A 69 -3.66 7.82 11.77
CA CYS A 69 -4.84 7.47 10.97
C CYS A 69 -4.80 7.99 9.51
N ALA A 70 -3.60 8.24 8.96
CA ALA A 70 -3.43 8.76 7.61
C ALA A 70 -3.95 7.77 6.56
N VAL A 71 -4.46 8.30 5.45
CA VAL A 71 -4.94 7.54 4.30
C VAL A 71 -4.09 7.88 3.10
N ASP A 72 -3.45 6.88 2.51
CA ASP A 72 -2.59 7.06 1.34
C ASP A 72 -3.40 7.49 0.10
N ASP A 73 -2.77 8.24 -0.80
CA ASP A 73 -3.35 8.69 -2.07
C ASP A 73 -3.46 7.51 -3.05
N PHE A 74 -4.54 6.74 -2.93
CA PHE A 74 -4.74 5.54 -3.74
C PHE A 74 -4.87 5.85 -5.24
N GLU A 75 -5.46 6.98 -5.63
CA GLU A 75 -5.61 7.35 -7.04
C GLU A 75 -4.23 7.67 -7.64
N GLY A 76 -3.43 8.52 -7.00
CA GLY A 76 -2.08 8.81 -7.46
C GLY A 76 -1.15 7.59 -7.43
N ILE A 77 -1.28 6.71 -6.42
CA ILE A 77 -0.52 5.45 -6.37
C ILE A 77 -0.90 4.54 -7.55
N ALA A 78 -2.19 4.42 -7.90
CA ALA A 78 -2.65 3.59 -9.01
C ALA A 78 -2.16 4.08 -10.38
N ASP A 79 -1.95 5.39 -10.53
CA ASP A 79 -1.50 5.99 -11.78
C ASP A 79 0.00 5.79 -12.05
N VAL A 80 0.83 5.69 -11.02
CA VAL A 80 2.28 5.58 -11.18
C VAL A 80 2.71 4.33 -11.96
N PRO A 81 2.27 3.10 -11.61
CA PRO A 81 2.57 1.93 -12.41
C PRO A 81 2.05 2.07 -13.86
N LYS A 82 0.80 2.51 -14.05
CA LYS A 82 0.23 2.68 -15.40
C LYS A 82 1.07 3.61 -16.28
N GLN A 83 1.52 4.74 -15.74
CA GLN A 83 2.36 5.69 -16.46
C GLN A 83 3.72 5.09 -16.84
N ARG A 84 4.31 4.26 -15.98
CA ARG A 84 5.53 3.54 -16.32
C ARG A 84 5.29 2.52 -17.43
N LEU A 85 4.05 1.99 -17.57
CA LEU A 85 3.60 0.99 -18.59
C LEU A 85 3.58 1.59 -19.95
N ALA A 86 2.94 2.73 -20.05
CA ALA A 86 2.97 3.54 -21.24
C ALA A 86 4.40 3.90 -21.68
N ARG A 87 5.36 4.00 -20.75
CA ARG A 87 6.77 4.34 -21.01
C ARG A 87 7.69 3.13 -21.27
N GLY A 88 7.15 1.91 -21.31
CA GLY A 88 7.92 0.69 -21.61
C GLY A 88 8.89 0.22 -20.52
N ARG A 89 8.74 0.67 -19.27
CA ARG A 89 9.63 0.31 -18.14
C ARG A 89 8.97 -0.68 -17.17
N TYR A 90 9.33 -1.98 -17.16
CA TYR A 90 8.63 -2.99 -16.32
C TYR A 90 9.50 -3.82 -15.41
N PRO A 91 9.19 -3.78 -14.10
CA PRO A 91 8.43 -4.88 -13.49
C PRO A 91 7.01 -4.51 -13.07
N HIS A 92 6.10 -5.49 -13.07
CA HIS A 92 4.80 -5.38 -12.42
C HIS A 92 5.00 -5.27 -10.90
N ILE A 93 4.43 -4.23 -10.27
CA ILE A 93 4.48 -4.05 -8.82
C ILE A 93 3.15 -4.52 -8.22
N TRP A 94 3.22 -5.49 -7.32
CA TRP A 94 2.08 -5.90 -6.52
C TRP A 94 1.73 -4.78 -5.53
N VAL A 95 0.53 -4.22 -5.64
CA VAL A 95 0.05 -3.23 -4.68
C VAL A 95 -0.91 -3.89 -3.69
N HIS A 96 -0.58 -3.82 -2.41
CA HIS A 96 -1.37 -4.33 -1.32
C HIS A 96 -1.90 -3.16 -0.48
N VAL A 97 -3.22 -3.11 -0.29
CA VAL A 97 -3.84 -2.16 0.63
C VAL A 97 -3.91 -2.74 2.02
N ASP A 98 -3.19 -2.14 2.96
CA ASP A 98 -3.34 -2.40 4.38
C ASP A 98 -4.38 -1.46 4.98
N ALA A 99 -5.58 -2.00 5.23
CA ALA A 99 -6.65 -1.31 5.94
C ALA A 99 -6.95 -2.00 7.27
N ALA A 100 -5.93 -2.55 7.95
CA ALA A 100 -6.11 -3.27 9.21
C ALA A 100 -6.96 -2.48 10.21
N MET A 101 -6.71 -1.18 10.36
CA MET A 101 -7.45 -0.30 11.27
C MET A 101 -8.74 0.25 10.64
N ALA A 102 -8.64 1.01 9.54
CA ALA A 102 -9.78 1.75 9.00
C ALA A 102 -10.67 0.95 8.03
N GLY A 103 -10.30 -0.28 7.67
CA GLY A 103 -11.05 -1.07 6.69
C GLY A 103 -12.47 -1.43 7.12
N SER A 104 -12.74 -1.52 8.43
CA SER A 104 -14.10 -1.72 8.95
C SER A 104 -15.04 -0.58 8.58
N ALA A 105 -14.53 0.65 8.42
CA ALA A 105 -15.33 1.81 8.04
C ALA A 105 -15.96 1.66 6.65
N LEU A 106 -15.44 0.77 5.79
CA LEU A 106 -15.96 0.53 4.44
C LEU A 106 -17.34 -0.15 4.42
N ILE A 107 -17.84 -0.63 5.56
CA ILE A 107 -19.24 -1.07 5.72
C ILE A 107 -20.20 0.12 5.58
N LEU A 108 -19.76 1.30 6.03
CA LEU A 108 -20.52 2.54 5.94
C LEU A 108 -20.44 3.12 4.53
N THR A 109 -21.57 3.61 4.01
CA THR A 109 -21.67 4.02 2.61
C THR A 109 -20.89 5.31 2.34
N GLU A 110 -20.86 6.21 3.32
CA GLU A 110 -20.12 7.47 3.31
C GLU A 110 -18.60 7.28 3.18
N HIS A 111 -18.04 6.13 3.57
CA HIS A 111 -16.60 5.85 3.47
C HIS A 111 -16.18 5.06 2.24
N LYS A 112 -17.13 4.59 1.42
CA LYS A 112 -16.84 3.83 0.18
C LYS A 112 -16.06 4.63 -0.87
N HIS A 113 -16.05 5.96 -0.77
CA HIS A 113 -15.24 6.81 -1.66
C HIS A 113 -13.74 6.49 -1.60
N ASN A 114 -13.25 5.92 -0.49
CA ASN A 114 -11.84 5.52 -0.33
C ASN A 114 -11.44 4.34 -1.24
N THR A 115 -12.40 3.56 -1.75
CA THR A 115 -12.09 2.33 -2.52
C THR A 115 -12.08 2.56 -4.02
N LYS A 116 -12.26 3.81 -4.50
CA LYS A 116 -12.35 4.13 -5.94
C LYS A 116 -11.22 3.51 -6.75
N ALA A 117 -9.99 3.58 -6.24
CA ALA A 117 -8.80 3.07 -6.93
C ALA A 117 -8.49 1.59 -6.66
N PHE A 118 -9.19 0.91 -5.72
CA PHE A 118 -8.83 -0.45 -5.29
C PHE A 118 -8.88 -1.50 -6.40
N HIS A 119 -9.69 -1.26 -7.44
CA HIS A 119 -9.75 -2.13 -8.61
C HIS A 119 -8.42 -2.21 -9.39
N ASN A 120 -7.47 -1.29 -9.14
CA ASN A 120 -6.13 -1.30 -9.72
C ASN A 120 -5.10 -2.05 -8.85
N PHE A 121 -5.49 -2.51 -7.66
CA PHE A 121 -4.60 -3.13 -6.69
C PHE A 121 -4.80 -4.64 -6.59
N SER A 122 -3.78 -5.33 -6.13
CA SER A 122 -3.68 -6.79 -6.21
C SER A 122 -4.27 -7.49 -4.97
N SER A 123 -4.26 -6.83 -3.82
CA SER A 123 -4.77 -7.39 -2.57
C SER A 123 -5.15 -6.30 -1.57
N PHE A 124 -5.96 -6.68 -0.59
CA PHE A 124 -6.46 -5.82 0.48
C PHE A 124 -6.60 -6.63 1.76
N ASN A 125 -6.31 -6.04 2.93
CA ASN A 125 -6.69 -6.64 4.22
C ASN A 125 -7.38 -5.63 5.14
N PHE A 126 -8.19 -6.16 6.06
CA PHE A 126 -8.65 -5.44 7.24
C PHE A 126 -8.79 -6.38 8.44
N ASN A 127 -8.86 -5.84 9.65
CA ASN A 127 -8.89 -6.64 10.87
C ASN A 127 -10.22 -6.45 11.61
N PRO A 128 -11.18 -7.39 11.48
CA PRO A 128 -12.43 -7.35 12.25
C PRO A 128 -12.20 -7.27 13.77
N GLN A 129 -11.10 -7.85 14.27
CA GLN A 129 -10.74 -7.79 15.69
C GLN A 129 -10.37 -6.38 16.20
N LYS A 130 -10.20 -5.40 15.31
CA LYS A 130 -9.93 -4.00 15.70
C LYS A 130 -11.25 -3.26 15.86
N TRP A 131 -11.88 -2.87 14.75
CA TRP A 131 -13.02 -1.95 14.77
C TRP A 131 -14.34 -2.60 14.32
N LEU A 132 -14.45 -3.92 14.47
CA LEU A 132 -15.68 -4.69 14.19
C LEU A 132 -16.09 -5.62 15.34
N LEU A 133 -15.59 -5.36 16.55
CA LEU A 133 -15.98 -6.06 17.79
C LEU A 133 -15.89 -7.60 17.72
N THR A 134 -15.01 -8.13 16.85
CA THR A 134 -14.73 -9.56 16.76
C THR A 134 -13.63 -9.92 17.76
N GLY A 135 -13.72 -11.09 18.42
CA GLY A 135 -12.66 -11.56 19.32
C GLY A 135 -11.34 -11.80 18.58
N TYR A 136 -10.22 -11.63 19.28
CA TYR A 136 -8.90 -12.03 18.78
C TYR A 136 -8.81 -13.57 18.67
N ASP A 137 -8.20 -14.17 17.64
CA ASP A 137 -7.60 -13.55 16.44
C ASP A 137 -8.56 -13.53 15.23
N CYS A 138 -8.63 -12.41 14.51
CA CYS A 138 -9.38 -12.23 13.27
C CYS A 138 -8.78 -11.13 12.37
N SER A 139 -8.17 -11.55 11.27
CA SER A 139 -7.64 -10.69 10.19
C SER A 139 -8.04 -11.31 8.85
N ALA A 140 -8.64 -10.52 7.96
CA ALA A 140 -9.12 -10.99 6.67
C ALA A 140 -8.30 -10.38 5.54
N THR A 141 -7.78 -11.22 4.66
CA THR A 141 -7.02 -10.81 3.47
C THR A 141 -7.74 -11.29 2.22
N PHE A 142 -7.92 -10.38 1.26
CA PHE A 142 -8.53 -10.59 -0.03
C PHE A 142 -7.48 -10.41 -1.11
N VAL A 143 -7.45 -11.30 -2.08
CA VAL A 143 -6.53 -11.26 -3.22
C VAL A 143 -7.36 -11.25 -4.49
N CYS A 144 -7.08 -10.31 -5.38
CA CYS A 144 -7.70 -10.29 -6.69
C CYS A 144 -7.16 -11.48 -7.49
N SER A 145 -8.05 -12.25 -8.12
CA SER A 145 -7.62 -13.28 -9.07
C SER A 145 -6.77 -12.62 -10.14
N LEU A 146 -5.55 -13.14 -10.34
CA LEU A 146 -4.73 -12.75 -11.48
C LEU A 146 -5.56 -12.95 -12.74
N ARG A 147 -5.75 -11.89 -13.52
CA ARG A 147 -6.32 -12.03 -14.87
C ARG A 147 -5.23 -12.72 -15.70
N CYS A 148 -5.41 -14.02 -15.94
CA CYS A 148 -4.66 -14.75 -16.95
C CYS A 148 -4.86 -14.12 -18.33
#